data_AF-A0A0F9I2N3-F1
#
_entry.id   AF-A0A0F9I2N3-F1
#
_cell.length_a   1.000
_cell.length_b   1.000
_cell.length_c   1.000
_cell.angle_alpha   90.00
_cell.angle_beta   90.00
_cell.angle_gamma   90.00
#
_symmetry.space_group_name_H-M   'P 1'
#
loop_
_entity.id
_entity.type
_entity.pdbx_description
1 polymer ?
#
loop_
_entity_poly.entity_id
_entity_poly.type
_entity_poly.pdbx_seq_one_letter_code
_entity_poly.pdbx_strand_id
1 'polypeptide(L)' 'MRFSISVRDSLPDAAEWKEVWEPYVTPTEKRVYEELFDAGSEGDTESIARKLGLRANRVLTLLRRLEVVGLIKVEDD' A
#
# COMPACT_ATOMS: atom_id res chain seq x y z
N MET A 1 15.66 2.37 3.51
CA MET A 1 15.40 2.73 2.09
C MET A 1 14.16 3.61 2.14
N ARG A 2 14.29 4.89 1.78
CA ARG A 2 13.14 5.80 1.72
C ARG A 2 12.54 5.66 0.33
N PHE A 3 11.23 5.60 0.24
CA PHE A 3 10.49 5.58 -1.03
C PHE A 3 9.44 6.68 -0.95
N SER A 4 9.29 7.44 -2.03
CA SER A 4 8.14 8.32 -2.22
C SER A 4 7.06 7.48 -2.88
N ILE A 5 5.97 7.21 -2.16
CA ILE A 5 4.87 6.40 -2.68
C ILE A 5 3.76 7.37 -3.03
N SER A 6 3.65 7.72 -4.31
CA SER A 6 2.53 8.51 -4.82
C SER A 6 1.27 7.63 -4.78
N VAL A 7 0.50 7.74 -3.69
CA VAL A 7 -0.82 7.11 -3.58
C VAL A 7 -1.80 7.96 -4.38
N ARG A 8 -2.79 7.35 -5.06
CA ARG A 8 -3.86 8.10 -5.77
C ARG A 8 -4.44 9.20 -4.87
N ASP A 9 -4.78 10.35 -5.46
CA ASP A 9 -5.29 11.56 -4.80
C ASP A 9 -6.51 11.35 -3.87
N SER A 10 -7.19 10.21 -3.97
CA SER A 10 -8.30 9.83 -3.10
C SER A 10 -8.35 8.32 -2.88
N LEU A 11 -8.63 7.90 -1.64
CA LEU A 11 -9.06 6.53 -1.34
C LEU A 11 -10.29 6.21 -2.23
N PRO A 12 -10.28 5.11 -2.99
CA PRO A 12 -11.51 4.63 -3.63
C PRO A 12 -12.55 4.41 -2.55
N ASP A 13 -13.80 4.77 -2.85
CA ASP A 13 -14.88 4.54 -1.90
C ASP A 13 -15.09 3.03 -1.66
N ALA A 14 -15.81 2.68 -0.59
CA ALA A 14 -15.96 1.28 -0.21
C ALA A 14 -16.65 0.42 -1.30
N ALA A 15 -17.45 1.03 -2.18
CA ALA A 15 -18.12 0.35 -3.28
C ALA A 15 -17.16 0.09 -4.44
N GLU A 16 -16.39 1.10 -4.85
CA GLU A 16 -15.33 1.01 -5.85
C GLU A 16 -14.26 0.01 -5.41
N TRP A 17 -13.85 0.01 -4.13
CA TRP A 17 -12.92 -0.98 -3.61
C TRP A 17 -13.44 -2.40 -3.78
N LYS A 18 -14.71 -2.62 -3.44
CA LYS A 18 -15.32 -3.95 -3.49
C LYS A 18 -15.45 -4.47 -4.92
N GLU A 19 -15.78 -3.59 -5.86
CA GLU A 19 -16.00 -3.97 -7.26
C GLU A 19 -14.70 -4.11 -8.04
N VAL A 20 -13.75 -3.19 -7.83
CA VAL A 20 -12.54 -3.06 -8.65
C VAL A 20 -11.36 -3.78 -8.04
N TRP A 21 -11.19 -3.73 -6.71
CA TRP A 21 -9.93 -4.11 -6.06
C TRP A 21 -10.03 -5.37 -5.21
N GLU A 22 -11.12 -5.57 -4.45
CA GLU A 22 -11.34 -6.74 -3.58
C GLU A 22 -11.07 -8.10 -4.27
N PRO A 23 -11.36 -8.31 -5.57
CA PRO A 23 -11.01 -9.56 -6.26
C PRO A 23 -9.50 -9.78 -6.46
N TYR A 24 -8.70 -8.72 -6.44
CA TYR A 24 -7.27 -8.73 -6.80
C TYR A 24 -6.34 -8.46 -5.62
N VAL A 25 -6.85 -7.95 -4.51
CA VAL A 25 -6.07 -7.69 -3.28
C VAL A 25 -6.56 -8.51 -2.10
N THR A 26 -5.61 -9.07 -1.39
CA THR A 26 -5.83 -9.80 -0.13
C THR A 26 -6.14 -8.83 1.03
N PRO A 27 -6.75 -9.31 2.12
CA PRO A 27 -7.00 -8.47 3.30
C PRO A 27 -5.73 -7.85 3.90
N THR A 28 -4.58 -8.52 3.76
CA THR A 28 -3.29 -7.98 4.20
C THR A 28 -2.79 -6.87 3.30
N GLU A 29 -2.92 -7.02 1.97
CA GLU A 29 -2.54 -5.98 1.02
C GLU A 29 -3.43 -4.74 1.18
N LYS A 30 -4.73 -4.93 1.42
CA LYS A 30 -5.65 -3.84 1.77
C LYS A 30 -5.16 -3.02 2.98
N ARG A 31 -4.81 -3.70 4.08
CA ARG A 31 -4.29 -3.03 5.29
C ARG A 31 -2.99 -2.27 5.03
N VAL A 32 -2.10 -2.81 4.22
CA VAL A 32 -0.87 -2.11 3.81
C VAL A 32 -1.20 -0.85 3.03
N TYR A 33 -2.16 -0.94 2.10
CA TYR A 33 -2.62 0.21 1.32
C TYR A 33 -3.29 1.30 2.17
N GLU A 34 -4.16 0.92 3.10
CA GLU A 34 -4.79 1.85 4.05
C GLU A 34 -3.75 2.59 4.90
N GLU A 35 -2.77 1.88 5.45
CA GLU A 35 -1.69 2.51 6.24
C GLU A 35 -0.79 3.44 5.41
N LEU A 36 -0.57 3.14 4.14
CA LEU A 36 0.18 4.01 3.21
C LEU A 36 -0.59 5.30 2.91
N PHE A 37 -1.90 5.17 2.69
CA PHE A 37 -2.75 6.32 2.44
C PHE A 37 -2.81 7.23 3.67
N ASP A 38 -3.01 6.66 4.87
CA ASP A 38 -3.02 7.40 6.13
C ASP A 38 -1.67 8.06 6.45
N ALA A 39 -0.55 7.48 5.99
CA ALA A 39 0.78 8.07 6.11
C ALA A 39 1.01 9.26 5.16
N GLY A 40 0.08 9.55 4.24
CA GLY A 40 0.13 10.74 3.40
C GLY A 40 1.20 10.70 2.31
N SER A 41 1.40 9.55 1.67
CA SER A 41 2.38 9.34 0.58
C SER A 41 3.88 9.38 0.98
N GLU A 42 4.19 9.78 2.22
CA GLU A 42 5.52 9.67 2.84
C GLU A 42 5.49 8.61 3.96
N GLY A 43 5.65 7.35 3.57
CA GLY A 43 5.65 6.21 4.49
C GLY A 43 7.00 5.51 4.54
N ASP A 44 7.62 5.43 5.71
CA ASP A 44 8.78 4.58 5.92
C ASP A 44 8.35 3.09 6.02
N THR A 45 8.98 2.24 5.20
CA THR A 45 8.64 0.80 5.14
C THR A 45 8.82 0.11 6.49
N GLU A 46 9.80 0.52 7.30
CA GLU A 46 10.03 -0.07 8.62
C GLU A 46 8.93 0.34 9.60
N SER A 47 8.43 1.57 9.50
CA SER A 47 7.32 2.08 10.30
C SER A 47 6.02 1.34 10.01
N ILE A 48 5.71 1.11 8.72
CA ILE A 48 4.56 0.31 8.28
C ILE A 48 4.72 -1.14 8.73
N ALA A 49 5.91 -1.72 8.57
CA ALA A 49 6.21 -3.07 9.01
C ALA A 49 5.98 -3.23 10.52
N ARG A 50 6.45 -2.27 11.33
CA ARG A 50 6.25 -2.28 12.79
C ARG A 50 4.77 -2.18 13.17
N LYS A 51 4.02 -1.27 12.54
CA LYS A 51 2.57 -1.11 12.80
C LYS A 51 1.78 -2.37 12.48
N LEU A 52 2.10 -3.02 11.36
CA LEU A 52 1.41 -4.21 10.89
C LEU A 52 1.94 -5.52 11.50
N GLY A 53 2.98 -5.45 12.34
CA GLY A 53 3.64 -6.64 12.91
C GLY A 53 4.30 -7.52 11.84
N LEU A 54 4.66 -6.95 10.70
CA LEU A 54 5.26 -7.63 9.56
C LEU A 54 6.78 -7.43 9.54
N ARG A 55 7.48 -8.31 8.82
CA ARG A 55 8.89 -8.07 8.48
C ARG A 55 8.97 -7.05 7.35
N ALA A 56 9.96 -6.16 7.38
CA ALA A 56 10.17 -5.14 6.33
C ALA A 56 10.19 -5.76 4.91
N ASN A 57 10.85 -6.91 4.74
CA ASN A 57 10.92 -7.59 3.45
C ASN A 57 9.54 -8.10 2.96
N ARG A 58 8.64 -8.46 3.90
CA ARG A 58 7.26 -8.82 3.58
C ARG A 58 6.47 -7.59 3.13
N VAL A 59 6.67 -6.43 3.77
CA VAL A 59 6.04 -5.18 3.34
C VAL A 59 6.49 -4.80 1.94
N LEU A 60 7.79 -4.86 1.63
CA LEU A 60 8.30 -4.63 0.27
C LEU A 60 7.65 -5.53 -0.78
N THR A 61 7.42 -6.80 -0.44
CA THR A 61 6.75 -7.74 -1.35
C THR A 61 5.30 -7.33 -1.61
N LEU A 62 4.60 -6.87 -0.58
CA LEU A 62 3.21 -6.41 -0.66
C LEU A 62 3.11 -5.09 -1.43
N LEU A 63 4.05 -4.17 -1.23
CA LEU A 63 4.16 -2.92 -2.00
C LEU A 63 4.30 -3.20 -3.50
N ARG A 64 5.21 -4.09 -3.90
CA ARG A 64 5.36 -4.48 -5.31
C ARG A 64 4.09 -5.10 -5.89
N ARG A 65 3.34 -5.87 -5.09
CA ARG A 65 2.07 -6.45 -5.52
C ARG A 65 1.00 -5.37 -5.72
N LEU A 66 0.89 -4.42 -4.79
CA LEU A 66 0.01 -3.27 -4.91
C LEU A 66 0.35 -2.40 -6.13
N GLU A 67 1.64 -2.24 -6.43
CA GLU A 67 2.11 -1.54 -7.63
C GLU A 67 1.73 -2.28 -8.92
N VAL A 68 1.92 -3.61 -8.97
CA VAL A 68 1.53 -4.44 -10.13
C VAL A 68 0.02 -4.39 -10.38
N VAL A 69 -0.78 -4.31 -9.31
CA VAL A 69 -2.24 -4.14 -9.40
C VAL A 69 -2.62 -2.70 -9.79
N GLY A 70 -1.68 -1.75 -9.74
CA GLY A 70 -1.90 -0.35 -10.11
C GLY A 70 -2.53 0.50 -9.00
N LEU A 71 -2.51 0.01 -7.76
CA LEU A 71 -3.04 0.72 -6.58
C LEU A 71 -2.10 1.82 -6.07
N ILE A 72 -0.79 1.62 -6.25
CA ILE A 72 0.24 2.58 -5.86
C ILE A 72 1.24 2.74 -7.00
N LYS A 73 1.95 3.88 -7.02
CA LYS A 73 3.21 4.01 -7.75
C LYS A 73 4.33 4.19 -6.74
N VAL A 74 5.37 3.36 -6.84
CA VAL A 74 6.58 3.51 -6.03
C VAL A 74 7.58 4.29 -6.89
N GLU A 75 7.93 5.51 -6.48
CA GLU A 75 9.04 6.25 -7.07
C GLU A 75 10.28 5.95 -6.22
N ASP A 76 11.17 5.10 -6.77
CA ASP A 76 12.52 4.85 -6.25
C ASP A 76 13.38 6.07 -6.63
N ASP A 77 13.84 6.83 -5.63
CA ASP A 77 14.85 7.88 -5.78
C ASP A 77 16.26 7.30 -5.60
#